data_AF-Q7S063-F1
#
_entry.id   AF-Q7S063-F1
#
_cell.length_a   1.000
_cell.length_b   1.000
_cell.length_c   1.000
_cell.angle_alpha   90.00
_cell.angle_beta   90.00
_cell.angle_gamma   90.00
#
_symmetry.space_group_name_H-M   'P 1'
#
loop_
_entity.id
_entity.type
_entity.pdbx_description
1 polymer ?
#
loop_
_entity_poly.entity_id
_entity_poly.type
_entity_poly.pdbx_seq_one_letter_code
_entity_poly.pdbx_strand_id
1 'polypeptide(L)'
;MFPLLSLLPLLLLPLCIQSYDFSPTLPASAVPDAQKSDWCDSHSSTCVSICGTGMPGTDTDLLGVKVNACSYKTLQYECICNKDNLRPKMELFHYTVPGLMCEAAWKACRKTNEGDKKMVGECDNQIRKKCGHLRTKDQETKNEGLYGFFKPIKGGGKAGGKRRGTFE
;
A
#
# COMPACT_ATOMS: atom_id res chain seq x y z
N MET A 1 60.66 -16.61 -39.62
CA MET A 1 60.35 -16.28 -38.22
C MET A 1 59.57 -14.97 -38.20
N PHE A 2 58.25 -15.03 -38.05
CA PHE A 2 57.38 -13.87 -37.81
C PHE A 2 56.60 -14.17 -36.52
N PRO A 3 56.65 -13.31 -35.50
CA PRO A 3 55.90 -13.56 -34.28
C PRO A 3 54.42 -13.23 -34.54
N LEU A 4 53.55 -14.18 -34.25
CA LEU A 4 52.10 -13.97 -34.23
C LEU A 4 51.79 -12.92 -33.15
N LEU A 5 51.29 -11.76 -33.57
CA LEU A 5 50.56 -10.85 -32.69
C LEU A 5 49.24 -11.52 -32.28
N SER A 6 49.17 -11.91 -31.00
CA SER A 6 47.98 -12.37 -30.32
C SER A 6 46.96 -11.22 -30.21
N LEU A 7 45.95 -11.24 -31.08
CA LEU A 7 44.73 -10.43 -30.97
C LEU A 7 43.85 -10.98 -29.83
N LEU A 8 43.91 -10.34 -28.66
CA LEU A 8 42.96 -10.56 -27.56
C LEU A 8 41.62 -9.90 -27.94
N PRO A 9 40.50 -10.66 -28.02
CA PRO A 9 39.20 -10.07 -28.31
C PRO A 9 38.70 -9.33 -27.07
N LEU A 10 38.38 -8.04 -27.23
CA LEU A 10 37.63 -7.28 -26.22
C LEU A 10 36.25 -7.92 -26.04
N LEU A 11 36.09 -8.70 -24.97
CA LEU A 11 34.81 -9.21 -24.48
C LEU A 11 33.98 -8.03 -23.97
N LEU A 12 33.10 -7.51 -24.82
CA LEU A 12 31.99 -6.63 -24.43
C LEU A 12 31.02 -7.45 -23.54
N LEU A 13 31.19 -7.36 -22.22
CA LEU A 13 30.24 -7.92 -21.26
C LEU A 13 28.89 -7.17 -21.40
N PRO A 14 27.79 -7.86 -21.72
CA PRO A 14 26.48 -7.23 -21.78
C PRO A 14 26.10 -6.70 -20.39
N LEU A 15 25.78 -5.41 -20.30
CA LEU A 15 25.15 -4.81 -19.13
C LEU A 15 23.80 -5.51 -18.91
N CYS A 16 23.73 -6.45 -17.97
CA CYS A 16 22.45 -7.02 -17.55
C CYS A 16 21.56 -5.89 -17.04
N ILE A 17 20.50 -5.57 -17.78
CA ILE A 17 19.41 -4.71 -17.30
C ILE A 17 18.75 -5.50 -16.16
N GLN A 18 19.07 -5.16 -14.91
CA GLN A 18 18.45 -5.79 -13.75
C GLN A 18 16.98 -5.37 -13.71
N SER A 19 16.08 -6.28 -14.06
CA SER A 19 14.65 -6.09 -13.86
C SER A 19 14.35 -6.21 -12.37
N TYR A 20 14.15 -5.08 -11.70
CA TYR A 20 13.64 -5.06 -10.33
C TYR A 20 12.14 -5.41 -10.35
N ASP A 21 11.73 -6.39 -9.54
CA ASP A 21 10.33 -6.74 -9.38
C ASP A 21 9.64 -5.80 -8.38
N PHE A 22 8.87 -4.84 -8.89
CA PHE A 22 8.06 -3.91 -8.09
C PHE A 22 6.75 -4.56 -7.66
N SER A 23 6.84 -5.57 -6.78
CA SER A 23 5.66 -6.21 -6.20
C SER A 23 5.00 -5.30 -5.15
N PRO A 24 3.68 -5.06 -5.23
CA PRO A 24 2.94 -4.28 -4.23
C PRO A 24 2.56 -5.09 -3.00
N THR A 25 3.23 -6.22 -2.76
CA THR A 25 2.99 -7.07 -1.60
C THR A 25 4.30 -7.72 -1.17
N LEU A 26 4.43 -7.97 0.14
CA LEU A 26 5.53 -8.76 0.69
C LEU A 26 5.05 -10.17 0.99
N PRO A 27 5.91 -11.20 0.87
CA PRO A 27 5.56 -12.51 1.39
C PRO A 27 5.31 -12.42 2.90
N ALA A 28 4.29 -13.09 3.41
CA ALA A 28 3.95 -13.05 4.84
C ALA A 28 5.13 -13.50 5.73
N SER A 29 6.00 -14.37 5.24
CA SER A 29 7.22 -14.79 5.95
C SER A 29 8.23 -13.67 6.19
N ALA A 30 8.19 -12.57 5.43
CA ALA A 30 9.07 -11.41 5.59
C ALA A 30 8.59 -10.41 6.66
N VAL A 31 7.41 -10.64 7.26
CA VAL A 31 6.81 -9.78 8.27
C VAL A 31 6.99 -10.43 9.65
N PRO A 32 7.38 -9.71 10.71
CA PRO A 32 7.39 -10.23 12.08
C PRO A 32 5.99 -10.58 12.58
N ASP A 33 5.85 -11.63 13.39
CA ASP A 33 4.53 -12.12 13.84
C ASP A 33 3.74 -11.08 14.65
N ALA A 34 4.41 -10.27 15.49
CA ALA A 34 3.76 -9.16 16.20
C ALA A 34 3.12 -8.17 15.22
N GLN A 35 3.85 -7.80 14.16
CA GLN A 35 3.35 -6.89 13.14
C GLN A 35 2.19 -7.48 12.34
N LYS A 36 2.19 -8.80 12.08
CA LYS A 36 1.05 -9.48 11.46
C LYS A 36 -0.19 -9.44 12.33
N SER A 37 -0.02 -9.61 13.65
CA SER A 37 -1.12 -9.50 14.61
C SER A 37 -1.73 -8.10 14.55
N ASP A 38 -0.90 -7.06 14.63
CA ASP A 38 -1.37 -5.66 14.56
C ASP A 38 -2.11 -5.35 13.24
N TRP A 39 -1.65 -5.94 12.13
CA TRP A 39 -2.31 -5.80 10.82
C TRP A 39 -3.65 -6.51 10.76
N CYS A 40 -3.77 -7.69 11.39
CA CYS A 40 -5.04 -8.38 11.52
C CYS A 40 -6.03 -7.58 12.37
N ASP A 41 -5.59 -7.01 13.49
CA ASP A 41 -6.46 -6.18 14.34
C ASP A 41 -6.96 -4.93 13.60
N SER A 42 -6.07 -4.29 12.83
CA SER A 42 -6.40 -3.16 11.96
C SER A 42 -7.39 -3.56 10.87
N HIS A 43 -7.17 -4.72 10.22
CA HIS A 43 -8.06 -5.24 9.19
C HIS A 43 -9.44 -5.54 9.74
N SER A 44 -9.52 -6.23 10.88
CA SER A 44 -10.77 -6.59 11.51
C SER A 44 -11.56 -5.36 11.96
N SER A 45 -10.88 -4.36 12.51
CA SER A 45 -11.49 -3.07 12.85
C SER A 45 -12.03 -2.37 11.59
N THR A 46 -11.25 -2.35 10.50
CA THR A 46 -11.69 -1.76 9.24
C THR A 46 -12.89 -2.49 8.65
N CYS A 47 -12.94 -3.83 8.71
CA CYS A 47 -14.08 -4.61 8.24
C CYS A 47 -15.36 -4.26 9.02
N VAL A 48 -15.27 -4.12 10.35
CA VAL A 48 -16.39 -3.65 11.19
C VAL A 48 -16.84 -2.26 10.78
N SER A 49 -15.90 -1.34 10.59
CA SER A 49 -16.24 0.04 10.22
C SER A 49 -16.88 0.11 8.83
N ILE A 50 -16.37 -0.62 7.82
CA ILE A 50 -16.98 -0.69 6.49
C ILE A 50 -18.42 -1.21 6.61
N CYS A 51 -18.62 -2.37 7.23
CA CYS A 51 -19.93 -3.02 7.25
C CYS A 51 -20.92 -2.41 8.26
N GLY A 52 -20.45 -1.65 9.26
CA GLY A 52 -21.30 -1.03 10.28
C GLY A 52 -21.58 0.44 10.02
N THR A 53 -20.55 1.22 9.69
CA THR A 53 -20.66 2.68 9.54
C THR A 53 -20.63 3.16 8.08
N GLY A 54 -20.30 2.27 7.15
CA GLY A 54 -20.21 2.57 5.73
C GLY A 54 -18.91 3.25 5.31
N MET A 55 -18.82 3.55 4.02
CA MET A 55 -17.74 4.33 3.44
C MET A 55 -18.11 5.83 3.44
N PRO A 56 -17.12 6.73 3.40
CA PRO A 56 -17.37 8.15 3.15
C PRO A 56 -18.20 8.35 1.88
N GLY A 57 -19.28 9.13 1.98
CA GLY A 57 -20.17 9.41 0.84
C GLY A 57 -21.11 8.27 0.43
N THR A 58 -21.23 7.21 1.24
CA THR A 58 -22.22 6.15 1.02
C THR A 58 -23.26 6.14 2.14
N ASP A 59 -24.55 6.20 1.80
CA ASP A 59 -25.66 6.08 2.75
C ASP A 59 -26.10 4.62 2.94
N THR A 60 -25.19 3.68 2.72
CA THR A 60 -25.52 2.25 2.65
C THR A 60 -25.43 1.63 4.05
N ASP A 61 -26.58 1.28 4.63
CA ASP A 61 -26.63 0.34 5.75
C ASP A 61 -26.20 -1.04 5.24
N LEU A 62 -25.09 -1.55 5.77
CA LEU A 62 -24.52 -2.86 5.42
C LEU A 62 -24.82 -3.94 6.48
N LEU A 63 -25.65 -3.60 7.47
CA LEU A 63 -26.18 -4.48 8.51
C LEU A 63 -25.11 -5.20 9.35
N GLY A 64 -23.91 -4.61 9.45
CA GLY A 64 -22.81 -5.17 10.21
C GLY A 64 -22.08 -6.31 9.50
N VAL A 65 -21.18 -6.98 10.24
CA VAL A 65 -20.28 -7.99 9.67
C VAL A 65 -20.89 -9.39 9.78
N LYS A 66 -20.82 -10.14 8.69
CA LYS A 66 -21.11 -11.58 8.64
C LYS A 66 -19.86 -12.43 8.87
N VAL A 67 -18.75 -12.09 8.19
CA VAL A 67 -17.45 -12.76 8.33
C VAL A 67 -16.37 -11.71 8.53
N ASN A 68 -15.56 -11.92 9.56
CA ASN A 68 -14.37 -11.12 9.87
C ASN A 68 -13.24 -12.08 10.26
N ALA A 69 -12.46 -12.51 9.29
CA ALA A 69 -11.37 -13.46 9.52
C ALA A 69 -10.04 -12.83 9.11
N CYS A 70 -9.03 -13.05 9.95
CA CYS A 70 -7.63 -12.78 9.61
C CYS A 70 -6.72 -13.80 10.28
N SER A 71 -5.87 -14.45 9.49
CA SER A 71 -4.86 -15.39 9.99
C SER A 71 -3.53 -14.67 10.11
N TYR A 72 -3.08 -14.36 11.33
CA TYR A 72 -1.77 -13.72 11.52
C TYR A 72 -0.62 -14.57 11.00
N LYS A 73 -0.75 -15.90 10.91
CA LYS A 73 0.31 -16.78 10.39
C LYS A 73 0.53 -16.62 8.89
N THR A 74 -0.55 -16.45 8.13
CA THR A 74 -0.54 -16.46 6.66
C THR A 74 -0.89 -15.11 6.04
N LEU A 75 -1.41 -14.16 6.84
CA LEU A 75 -2.03 -12.92 6.38
C LEU A 75 -3.20 -13.14 5.40
N GLN A 76 -3.81 -14.34 5.40
CA GLN A 76 -5.07 -14.55 4.71
C GLN A 76 -6.20 -13.89 5.50
N TYR A 77 -7.14 -13.26 4.79
CA TYR A 77 -8.23 -12.51 5.38
C TYR A 77 -9.54 -12.72 4.62
N GLU A 78 -10.66 -12.50 5.31
CA GLU A 78 -11.99 -12.45 4.71
C GLU A 78 -12.87 -11.44 5.44
N CYS A 79 -13.53 -10.57 4.67
CA CYS A 79 -14.51 -9.62 5.17
C CYS A 79 -15.80 -9.75 4.34
N ILE A 80 -16.91 -10.08 5.00
CA ILE A 80 -18.23 -10.18 4.37
C ILE A 80 -19.21 -9.42 5.25
N CYS A 81 -19.96 -8.48 4.67
CA CYS A 81 -21.04 -7.77 5.36
C CYS A 81 -22.35 -8.58 5.32
N ASN A 82 -23.25 -8.34 6.26
CA ASN A 82 -24.53 -9.06 6.34
C ASN A 82 -25.44 -8.76 5.16
N LYS A 83 -25.50 -7.51 4.72
CA LYS A 83 -26.30 -7.13 3.57
C LYS A 83 -25.78 -7.80 2.30
N ASP A 84 -26.61 -8.64 1.71
CA ASP A 84 -26.38 -9.33 0.42
C ASP A 84 -25.06 -10.11 0.32
N ASN A 85 -24.44 -10.48 1.45
CA ASN A 85 -23.09 -11.05 1.50
C ASN A 85 -22.06 -10.17 0.77
N LEU A 86 -22.20 -8.85 0.84
CA LEU A 86 -21.28 -7.93 0.19
C LEU A 86 -19.83 -8.20 0.65
N ARG A 87 -18.91 -8.29 -0.31
CA ARG A 87 -17.47 -8.44 -0.08
C ARG A 87 -16.76 -7.13 -0.42
N PRO A 88 -16.41 -6.29 0.56
CA PRO A 88 -15.70 -5.05 0.29
C PRO A 88 -14.33 -5.33 -0.35
N LYS A 89 -13.90 -4.44 -1.26
CA LYS A 89 -12.57 -4.48 -1.86
C LYS A 89 -11.53 -3.97 -0.86
N MET A 90 -11.05 -4.86 0.01
CA MET A 90 -10.17 -4.51 1.13
C MET A 90 -8.84 -3.89 0.68
N GLU A 91 -8.37 -4.19 -0.53
CA GLU A 91 -7.17 -3.64 -1.15
C GLU A 91 -7.23 -2.13 -1.41
N LEU A 92 -8.43 -1.55 -1.47
CA LEU A 92 -8.61 -0.11 -1.65
C LEU A 92 -8.39 0.66 -0.34
N PHE A 93 -8.45 -0.01 0.80
CA PHE A 93 -8.35 0.59 2.13
C PHE A 93 -6.94 0.46 2.69
N HIS A 94 -6.52 1.49 3.41
CA HIS A 94 -5.17 1.56 3.94
C HIS A 94 -4.94 0.62 5.14
N TYR A 95 -5.85 0.63 6.11
CA TYR A 95 -5.71 -0.10 7.38
C TYR A 95 -6.18 -1.56 7.30
N THR A 96 -6.05 -2.16 6.13
CA THR A 96 -6.34 -3.57 5.91
C THR A 96 -5.03 -4.32 5.68
N VAL A 97 -5.02 -5.63 5.90
CA VAL A 97 -3.88 -6.48 5.53
C VAL A 97 -3.28 -6.14 4.14
N PRO A 98 -4.03 -6.10 3.03
CA PRO A 98 -3.45 -5.79 1.72
C PRO A 98 -2.90 -4.35 1.63
N GLY A 99 -3.55 -3.37 2.28
CA GLY A 99 -3.05 -1.99 2.33
C GLY A 99 -1.73 -1.87 3.08
N LEU A 100 -1.63 -2.51 4.26
CA LEU A 100 -0.44 -2.49 5.11
C LEU A 100 0.72 -3.29 4.51
N MET A 101 0.43 -4.41 3.84
CA MET A 101 1.41 -5.16 3.07
C MET A 101 2.01 -4.33 1.93
N CYS A 102 1.17 -3.57 1.22
CA CYS A 102 1.63 -2.68 0.15
C CYS A 102 2.51 -1.55 0.68
N GLU A 103 2.14 -0.97 1.82
CA GLU A 103 2.98 0.05 2.47
C GLU A 103 4.33 -0.53 2.91
N ALA A 104 4.34 -1.73 3.49
CA ALA A 104 5.56 -2.40 3.88
C ALA A 104 6.45 -2.73 2.67
N ALA A 105 5.87 -3.19 1.56
CA ALA A 105 6.57 -3.44 0.31
C ALA A 105 7.24 -2.17 -0.24
N TRP A 106 6.51 -1.06 -0.22
CA TRP A 106 7.04 0.24 -0.62
C TRP A 106 8.18 0.71 0.28
N LYS A 107 8.03 0.60 1.61
CA LYS A 107 9.09 0.96 2.57
C LYS A 107 10.35 0.13 2.34
N ALA A 108 10.20 -1.19 2.12
CA ALA A 108 11.30 -2.08 1.82
C ALA A 108 11.99 -1.67 0.50
N CYS A 109 11.22 -1.43 -0.57
CA CYS A 109 11.74 -0.98 -1.85
C CYS A 109 12.58 0.29 -1.73
N ARG A 110 12.08 1.31 -1.02
CA ARG A 110 12.80 2.56 -0.83
C ARG A 110 14.07 2.40 0.00
N LYS A 111 14.02 1.58 1.05
CA LYS A 111 15.19 1.28 1.90
C LYS A 111 16.28 0.59 1.08
N THR A 112 15.92 -0.40 0.27
CA THR A 112 16.87 -1.09 -0.61
C THR A 112 17.53 -0.16 -1.63
N ASN A 113 16.80 0.84 -2.11
CA ASN A 113 17.23 1.74 -3.18
C ASN A 113 17.62 3.14 -2.69
N GLU A 114 17.89 3.35 -1.40
CA GLU A 114 18.02 4.69 -0.81
C GLU A 114 19.09 5.58 -1.45
N GLY A 115 20.13 4.99 -2.05
CA GLY A 115 21.19 5.68 -2.80
C GLY A 115 20.85 5.99 -4.26
N ASP A 116 19.78 5.40 -4.82
CA ASP A 116 19.36 5.59 -6.20
C ASP A 116 18.00 6.32 -6.25
N LYS A 117 18.06 7.64 -6.48
CA LYS A 117 16.87 8.49 -6.56
C LYS A 117 15.89 8.04 -7.66
N LYS A 118 16.37 7.48 -8.76
CA LYS A 118 15.51 6.98 -9.84
C LYS A 118 14.73 5.77 -9.37
N MET A 119 15.41 4.82 -8.72
CA MET A 119 14.75 3.62 -8.18
C MET A 119 13.81 3.94 -7.01
N VAL A 120 14.16 4.91 -6.15
CA VAL A 120 13.23 5.43 -5.14
C VAL A 120 11.96 5.99 -5.77
N GLY A 121 12.09 6.78 -6.83
CA GLY A 121 10.95 7.29 -7.59
C GLY A 121 10.12 6.17 -8.22
N GLU A 122 10.76 5.08 -8.63
CA GLU A 122 10.07 3.91 -9.16
C GLU A 122 9.33 3.12 -8.07
N CYS A 123 9.85 3.03 -6.84
CA CYS A 123 9.09 2.52 -5.70
C CYS A 123 7.81 3.34 -5.48
N ASP A 124 7.88 4.66 -5.58
CA ASP A 124 6.71 5.53 -5.46
C ASP A 124 5.70 5.29 -6.59
N ASN A 125 6.18 5.16 -7.84
CA ASN A 125 5.33 5.02 -9.02
C ASN A 125 4.70 3.63 -9.15
N GLN A 126 5.46 2.58 -8.87
CA GLN A 126 5.06 1.20 -9.17
C GLN A 126 4.44 0.48 -8.00
N ILE A 127 4.76 0.89 -6.78
CA ILE A 127 4.19 0.27 -5.57
C ILE A 127 3.23 1.23 -4.91
N ARG A 128 3.73 2.38 -4.44
CA ARG A 128 2.93 3.25 -3.56
C ARG A 128 1.65 3.78 -4.19
N LYS A 129 1.69 4.18 -5.46
CA LYS A 129 0.48 4.63 -6.19
C LYS A 129 -0.60 3.55 -6.32
N LYS A 130 -0.24 2.27 -6.19
CA LYS A 130 -1.17 1.14 -6.27
C LYS A 130 -1.70 0.71 -4.90
N CYS A 131 -1.16 1.25 -3.80
CA CYS A 131 -1.64 0.93 -2.46
C CYS A 131 -3.01 1.56 -2.17
N GLY A 132 -3.81 0.88 -1.35
CA GLY A 132 -5.08 1.40 -0.85
C GLY A 132 -4.91 2.73 -0.10
N HIS A 133 -5.75 3.70 -0.46
CA HIS A 133 -5.75 5.05 0.09
C HIS A 133 -7.07 5.44 0.74
N LEU A 134 -8.11 4.60 0.63
CA LEU A 134 -9.40 4.83 1.26
C LEU A 134 -9.31 4.57 2.77
N ARG A 135 -10.21 5.23 3.48
CA ARG A 135 -10.44 5.11 4.93
C ARG A 135 -11.94 4.98 5.17
N THR A 136 -12.32 4.37 6.28
CA THR A 136 -13.70 4.37 6.73
C THR A 136 -14.07 5.70 7.38
N LYS A 137 -15.37 5.98 7.51
CA LYS A 137 -15.89 7.25 8.02
C LYS A 137 -15.35 7.61 9.42
N ASP A 138 -15.21 6.63 10.29
CA ASP A 138 -14.61 6.77 11.62
C ASP A 138 -13.08 6.96 11.57
N GLN A 139 -12.39 6.35 10.60
CA GLN A 139 -10.97 6.55 10.36
C GLN A 139 -10.65 7.91 9.74
N GLU A 140 -11.58 8.57 9.07
CA GLU A 140 -11.41 9.95 8.62
C GLU A 140 -11.56 10.94 9.77
N THR A 141 -12.62 10.78 10.57
CA THR A 141 -13.00 11.72 11.64
C THR A 141 -12.11 11.67 12.88
N LYS A 142 -11.54 10.51 13.23
CA LYS A 142 -10.62 10.37 14.39
C LYS A 142 -9.18 10.81 14.09
N ASN A 143 -8.84 11.09 12.82
CA ASN A 143 -7.45 11.20 12.36
C ASN A 143 -7.13 12.54 11.68
N GLU A 144 -7.80 13.63 12.06
CA GLU A 144 -7.41 14.98 11.64
C GLU A 144 -5.98 15.29 12.13
N GLY A 145 -4.98 15.01 11.29
CA GLY A 145 -3.60 15.46 11.45
C GLY A 145 -2.54 14.40 11.79
N LEU A 146 -2.88 13.15 12.12
CA LEU A 146 -1.87 12.19 12.62
C LEU A 146 -1.10 11.41 11.54
N TYR A 147 -1.64 11.29 10.33
CA TYR A 147 -1.02 10.46 9.28
C TYR A 147 -0.50 11.32 8.13
N GLY A 148 0.61 12.01 8.39
CA GLY A 148 1.39 12.77 7.40
C GLY A 148 1.93 11.94 6.23
N PHE A 149 1.67 10.64 6.21
CA PHE A 149 2.03 9.74 5.12
C PHE A 149 1.42 10.18 3.80
N PHE A 150 0.14 10.58 3.75
CA PHE A 150 -0.53 11.03 2.52
C PHE A 150 -0.58 12.55 2.39
N LYS A 151 0.48 13.27 2.77
CA LYS A 151 0.72 14.49 1.99
C LYS A 151 0.96 14.01 0.54
N PRO A 152 0.21 14.51 -0.46
CA PRO A 152 0.51 14.19 -1.86
C PRO A 152 2.00 14.40 -2.08
N ILE A 153 2.67 13.47 -2.78
CA ILE A 153 4.06 13.66 -3.19
C ILE A 153 4.10 15.02 -3.88
N LYS A 154 4.76 16.01 -3.27
CA LYS A 154 4.85 17.36 -3.81
C LYS A 154 5.73 17.34 -5.06
N GLY A 155 5.20 16.80 -6.16
CA GLY A 155 5.50 17.28 -7.49
C GLY A 155 4.82 18.64 -7.65
N GLY A 156 5.58 19.67 -8.00
CA GLY A 156 5.18 21.07 -7.94
C GLY A 156 3.84 21.36 -8.61
N GLY A 157 2.88 21.80 -7.80
CA GLY A 157 1.62 22.39 -8.24
C GLY A 157 1.02 23.14 -7.06
N LYS A 158 1.12 24.47 -7.07
CA LYS A 158 0.46 25.31 -6.06
C LYS A 158 -1.05 25.17 -6.22
N ALA A 159 -1.71 24.54 -5.26
CA ALA A 159 -3.15 24.69 -5.08
C ALA A 159 -3.38 25.46 -3.78
N GLY A 160 -3.67 26.75 -3.92
CA GLY A 160 -4.04 27.64 -2.83
C GLY A 160 -5.39 27.21 -2.25
N GLY A 161 -5.43 26.97 -0.95
CA GLY A 161 -6.67 26.75 -0.22
C GLY A 161 -7.40 28.08 0.00
N LYS A 162 -8.69 28.11 -0.30
CA LYS A 162 -9.62 29.08 0.29
C LYS A 162 -10.79 28.31 0.87
N ARG A 163 -10.76 28.08 2.18
CA ARG A 163 -11.96 27.72 2.94
C ARG A 163 -12.88 28.92 2.90
N ARG A 164 -14.11 28.74 2.43
CA ARG A 164 -15.17 29.74 2.59
C ARG A 164 -16.29 29.05 3.36
N GLY A 165 -16.29 29.28 4.66
CA GLY A 165 -17.48 29.13 5.48
C GLY A 165 -18.22 30.45 5.48
N THR A 166 -19.51 30.40 5.17
CA THR A 166 -20.53 31.33 5.66
C THR A 166 -21.83 30.54 5.68
N PHE A 167 -22.33 30.35 6.89
CA PHE A 167 -23.68 29.90 7.20
C PHE A 167 -24.58 31.12 7.08
N GLU A 168 -25.54 31.07 6.17
CA GLU A 168 -26.79 31.84 6.19
C GLU A 168 -27.93 30.90 5.76
#